data_AF-A0A8T7LG70-F1
#
_entry.id   AF-A0A8T7LG70-F1
#
_cell.length_a   1.000
_cell.length_b   1.000
_cell.length_c   1.000
_cell.angle_alpha   90.00
_cell.angle_beta   90.00
_cell.angle_gamma   90.00
#
_symmetry.space_group_name_H-M   'P 1'
#
loop_
_entity.id
_entity.type
_entity.pdbx_description
1 polymer ?
#
loop_
_entity_poly.entity_id
_entity_poly.type
_entity_poly.pdbx_seq_one_letter_code
_entity_poly.pdbx_strand_id
1 'polypeptide(L)'
;MPPMIGRNLTIPQWLDYVARYQFGQIKPSKVVLHHTWRPTVQQWRGLASMQGMQRYYASKGWASAPHIYVAPDGIWLFTPMKDIGIHAGAGNGSFKAGWYSIGVEMVGDYDRERPSGAIWEATKAVLGGLSRRLAIAPEMLIAFHRDYSSKSCPGWAVTKEWVSGEVKAWLGNVPPPPPPPPGPVGPITPEVEELGEALLDQSYGRRSEGYNSSWAFHQFAVDKNLGYPTARSQRLQHGGKTYNFQPFARDTLYCEVPNWGDVQRLSELLSGSIPPAGTLGRALLDAAYATGGSAFRPDWAFHQYAIAGQTLGPPLEASKTVTVDGVSYSYQVFAVDTIFNKGTDWQNIQRLSALANTSNPAQVKLRDALLTATYAAAGQQYRPDWAFHQLARTWNLGAPLGKTDPVTVGGKQYNFQVYATDTLYNVVPNWSDVKRLSAIFAPKQAVLAAHAPPAALLLRDAVLVPDWGRFHIQRYSVAGKAPTAFGSRDGSKIHLIVLHGDTGPALRTLEQMAIPGAARMSHYYVAADGAVYQLLDDRFAAFHSGLAVWSGARRNINRISLGVTIERPQNGYTSGTLQALAWLIETLRARHGIPVSGVMRWGELSSSAASDLADLPPERLRPRQ
;
A
#
# COMPACT_ATOMS: atom_id res chain seq x y z
N MET A 1 -34.71 -15.74 12.80
CA MET A 1 -33.26 -15.73 13.12
C MET A 1 -32.53 -16.47 12.01
N PRO A 2 -31.27 -16.13 11.66
CA PRO A 2 -30.55 -16.86 10.62
C PRO A 2 -30.41 -18.35 11.00
N PRO A 3 -30.58 -19.30 10.07
CA PRO A 3 -30.39 -20.72 10.34
C PRO A 3 -28.97 -21.01 10.87
N MET A 4 -28.85 -21.91 11.84
CA MET A 4 -27.57 -22.27 12.46
C MET A 4 -27.43 -23.79 12.52
N ILE A 5 -26.30 -24.32 12.03
CA ILE A 5 -25.95 -25.74 12.16
C ILE A 5 -25.75 -26.10 13.65
N GLY A 6 -25.01 -25.27 14.39
CA GLY A 6 -24.87 -25.37 15.85
C GLY A 6 -24.05 -26.57 16.34
N ARG A 7 -23.27 -27.20 15.45
CA ARG A 7 -22.43 -28.35 15.78
C ARG A 7 -21.02 -27.90 16.13
N ASN A 8 -20.50 -28.37 17.26
CA ASN A 8 -19.09 -28.22 17.65
C ASN A 8 -18.28 -29.45 17.19
N LEU A 9 -17.13 -29.22 16.57
CA LEU A 9 -16.20 -30.22 16.08
C LEU A 9 -14.83 -30.08 16.74
N THR A 10 -14.22 -31.20 17.08
CA THR A 10 -12.78 -31.30 17.32
C THR A 10 -12.00 -31.15 16.00
N ILE A 11 -10.69 -30.91 16.07
CA ILE A 11 -9.83 -30.82 14.87
C ILE A 11 -9.96 -32.06 13.96
N PRO A 12 -9.87 -33.32 14.44
CA PRO A 12 -10.04 -34.49 13.58
C PRO A 12 -11.41 -34.57 12.92
N GLN A 13 -12.49 -34.26 13.66
CA GLN A 13 -13.84 -34.24 13.13
C GLN A 13 -14.03 -33.14 12.08
N TRP A 14 -13.40 -31.98 12.26
CA TRP A 14 -13.39 -30.91 11.27
C TRP A 14 -12.66 -31.32 9.99
N LEU A 15 -11.47 -31.93 10.10
CA LEU A 15 -10.68 -32.34 8.94
C LEU A 15 -11.43 -33.40 8.11
N ASP A 16 -12.08 -34.34 8.78
CA ASP A 16 -12.96 -35.32 8.15
C ASP A 16 -14.21 -34.67 7.53
N TYR A 17 -14.82 -33.70 8.22
CA TYR A 17 -15.97 -32.95 7.71
C TYR A 17 -15.64 -32.16 6.44
N VAL A 18 -14.55 -31.37 6.44
CA VAL A 18 -14.17 -30.52 5.30
C VAL A 18 -13.69 -31.35 4.12
N ALA A 19 -13.00 -32.48 4.35
CA ALA A 19 -12.56 -33.39 3.29
C ALA A 19 -13.74 -33.92 2.46
N ARG A 20 -14.87 -34.20 3.12
CA ARG A 20 -16.09 -34.75 2.51
C ARG A 20 -17.11 -33.69 2.13
N TYR A 21 -16.87 -32.42 2.44
CA TYR A 21 -17.83 -31.36 2.22
C TYR A 21 -18.10 -31.11 0.73
N GLN A 22 -19.38 -30.93 0.39
CA GLN A 22 -19.84 -30.63 -0.96
C GLN A 22 -20.23 -29.15 -1.05
N PHE A 23 -19.39 -28.34 -1.69
CA PHE A 23 -19.58 -26.88 -1.80
C PHE A 23 -20.64 -26.47 -2.83
N GLY A 24 -21.14 -27.40 -3.64
CA GLY A 24 -22.05 -27.10 -4.75
C GLY A 24 -21.30 -26.74 -6.04
N GLN A 25 -22.02 -26.10 -6.97
CA GLN A 25 -21.50 -25.78 -8.31
C GLN A 25 -20.39 -24.72 -8.27
N ILE A 26 -20.56 -23.69 -7.45
CA ILE A 26 -19.55 -22.65 -7.24
C ILE A 26 -18.82 -23.00 -5.95
N LYS A 27 -17.50 -23.13 -6.02
CA LYS A 27 -16.64 -23.34 -4.85
C LYS A 27 -16.23 -21.98 -4.28
N PRO A 28 -16.04 -21.85 -2.95
CA PRO A 28 -15.51 -20.64 -2.39
C PRO A 28 -14.06 -20.46 -2.85
N SER A 29 -13.68 -19.24 -3.19
CA SER A 29 -12.33 -18.91 -3.66
C SER A 29 -11.51 -18.18 -2.60
N LYS A 30 -12.14 -17.77 -1.49
CA LYS A 30 -11.54 -17.05 -0.38
C LYS A 30 -12.03 -17.55 0.96
N VAL A 31 -11.22 -17.34 1.99
CA VAL A 31 -11.60 -17.42 3.39
C VAL A 31 -11.33 -16.07 4.02
N VAL A 32 -12.33 -15.46 4.66
CA VAL A 32 -12.15 -14.19 5.37
C VAL A 32 -12.01 -14.51 6.86
N LEU A 33 -10.84 -14.23 7.41
CA LEU A 33 -10.54 -14.40 8.82
C LEU A 33 -11.01 -13.18 9.62
N HIS A 34 -11.64 -13.47 10.75
CA HIS A 34 -12.20 -12.52 11.69
C HIS A 34 -11.76 -12.81 13.12
N HIS A 35 -11.94 -11.83 13.98
CA HIS A 35 -12.08 -12.05 15.41
C HIS A 35 -13.46 -11.62 15.85
N THR A 36 -13.97 -12.20 16.93
CA THR A 36 -15.29 -11.81 17.43
C THR A 36 -15.25 -10.41 18.03
N TRP A 37 -14.12 -10.00 18.62
CA TRP A 37 -13.96 -8.90 19.59
C TRP A 37 -14.81 -9.11 20.85
N ARG A 38 -16.10 -9.38 20.66
CA ARG A 38 -17.04 -9.89 21.66
C ARG A 38 -17.89 -11.02 21.03
N PRO A 39 -18.05 -12.17 21.70
CA PRO A 39 -17.52 -12.50 23.03
C PRO A 39 -16.00 -12.64 23.06
N THR A 40 -15.37 -12.26 24.16
CA THR A 40 -13.97 -12.63 24.42
C THR A 40 -13.87 -14.12 24.79
N VAL A 41 -12.64 -14.65 24.85
CA VAL A 41 -12.36 -16.01 25.33
C VAL A 41 -13.00 -16.26 26.70
N GLN A 42 -12.89 -15.31 27.64
CA GLN A 42 -13.45 -15.45 28.98
C GLN A 42 -14.99 -15.37 29.01
N GLN A 43 -15.59 -14.75 28.00
CA GLN A 43 -17.04 -14.62 27.86
C GLN A 43 -17.69 -15.79 27.11
N TRP A 44 -16.87 -16.66 26.49
CA TRP A 44 -17.38 -17.78 25.73
C TRP A 44 -18.07 -18.83 26.62
N ARG A 45 -19.26 -19.28 26.23
CA ARG A 45 -20.10 -20.26 26.94
C ARG A 45 -20.69 -21.28 25.96
N GLY A 46 -19.89 -21.72 24.98
CA GLY A 46 -20.26 -22.75 24.01
C GLY A 46 -21.53 -22.40 23.21
N LEU A 47 -22.47 -23.33 23.14
CA LEU A 47 -23.73 -23.17 22.40
C LEU A 47 -24.52 -21.92 22.81
N ALA A 48 -24.47 -21.52 24.09
CA ALA A 48 -25.16 -20.32 24.56
C ALA A 48 -24.61 -19.04 23.92
N SER A 49 -23.29 -18.97 23.70
CA SER A 49 -22.66 -17.86 22.96
C SER A 49 -23.06 -17.88 21.49
N MET A 50 -23.09 -19.05 20.84
CA MET A 50 -23.56 -19.22 19.46
C MET A 50 -25.02 -18.75 19.28
N GLN A 51 -25.92 -19.14 20.19
CA GLN A 51 -27.31 -18.66 20.20
C GLN A 51 -27.41 -17.15 20.50
N GLY A 52 -26.54 -16.61 21.36
CA GLY A 52 -26.42 -15.18 21.60
C GLY A 52 -26.07 -14.42 20.32
N MET A 53 -25.07 -14.88 19.58
CA MET A 53 -24.68 -14.31 18.29
C MET A 53 -25.79 -14.46 17.24
N GLN A 54 -26.47 -15.61 17.20
CA GLN A 54 -27.62 -15.82 16.32
C GLN A 54 -28.73 -14.78 16.55
N ARG A 55 -29.07 -14.47 17.81
CA ARG A 55 -30.03 -13.41 18.16
C ARG A 55 -29.53 -12.03 17.74
N TYR A 56 -28.24 -11.75 17.94
CA TYR A 56 -27.63 -10.49 17.51
C TYR A 56 -27.70 -10.31 15.98
N TYR A 57 -27.38 -11.35 15.19
CA TYR A 57 -27.50 -11.27 13.73
C TYR A 57 -28.96 -11.12 13.29
N ALA A 58 -29.89 -11.80 13.97
CA ALA A 58 -31.32 -11.62 13.73
C ALA A 58 -31.77 -10.18 13.99
N SER A 59 -31.27 -9.53 15.06
CA SER A 59 -31.60 -8.13 15.35
C SER A 59 -30.98 -7.14 14.34
N LYS A 60 -30.01 -7.58 13.54
CA LYS A 60 -29.47 -6.83 12.40
C LYS A 60 -30.22 -7.11 11.09
N GLY A 61 -31.25 -7.95 11.12
CA GLY A 61 -31.99 -8.36 9.93
C GLY A 61 -31.21 -9.31 9.01
N TRP A 62 -30.18 -9.98 9.51
CA TRP A 62 -29.34 -10.85 8.68
C TRP A 62 -30.02 -12.18 8.40
N ALA A 63 -30.00 -12.58 7.12
CA ALA A 63 -30.55 -13.85 6.65
C ALA A 63 -29.61 -15.04 6.89
N SER A 64 -28.30 -14.80 6.99
CA SER A 64 -27.27 -15.78 7.35
C SER A 64 -26.21 -15.16 8.27
N ALA A 65 -25.24 -15.95 8.70
CA ALA A 65 -24.15 -15.53 9.59
C ALA A 65 -22.78 -15.91 8.98
N PRO A 66 -21.64 -15.57 9.62
CA PRO A 66 -20.37 -16.23 9.33
C PRO A 66 -20.49 -17.77 9.37
N HIS A 67 -19.59 -18.48 8.70
CA HIS A 67 -19.72 -19.93 8.53
C HIS A 67 -19.21 -20.72 9.71
N ILE A 68 -18.08 -20.29 10.28
CA ILE A 68 -17.30 -21.06 11.26
C ILE A 68 -16.87 -20.15 12.40
N TYR A 69 -16.97 -20.64 13.63
CA TYR A 69 -16.41 -19.99 14.82
C TYR A 69 -15.40 -20.92 15.48
N VAL A 70 -14.18 -20.45 15.62
CA VAL A 70 -13.11 -21.16 16.32
C VAL A 70 -13.03 -20.64 17.74
N ALA A 71 -13.41 -21.49 18.68
CA ALA A 71 -13.60 -21.16 20.08
C ALA A 71 -12.68 -21.99 20.99
N PRO A 72 -12.55 -21.63 22.29
CA PRO A 72 -11.75 -22.40 23.24
C PRO A 72 -12.16 -23.87 23.37
N ASP A 73 -13.44 -24.17 23.11
CA ASP A 73 -14.03 -25.50 23.23
C ASP A 73 -14.19 -26.25 21.88
N GLY A 74 -13.72 -25.68 20.77
CA GLY A 74 -13.69 -26.34 19.47
C GLY A 74 -14.15 -25.48 18.28
N ILE A 75 -14.48 -26.13 17.16
CA ILE A 75 -14.84 -25.52 15.88
C ILE A 75 -16.35 -25.61 15.70
N TRP A 76 -17.04 -24.50 15.85
CA TRP A 76 -18.49 -24.40 15.72
C TRP A 76 -18.91 -24.08 14.29
N LEU A 77 -19.85 -24.86 13.76
CA LEU A 77 -20.47 -24.63 12.46
C LEU A 77 -21.74 -23.78 12.61
N PHE A 78 -21.88 -22.76 11.76
CA PHE A 78 -23.04 -21.89 11.75
C PHE A 78 -23.75 -21.92 10.39
N THR A 79 -23.29 -21.14 9.41
CA THR A 79 -23.84 -21.16 8.03
C THR A 79 -23.20 -22.31 7.24
N PRO A 80 -23.96 -23.12 6.49
CA PRO A 80 -23.39 -24.13 5.60
C PRO A 80 -22.41 -23.50 4.60
N MET A 81 -21.22 -24.08 4.43
CA MET A 81 -20.18 -23.53 3.55
C MET A 81 -20.52 -23.56 2.06
N LYS A 82 -21.65 -24.16 1.67
CA LYS A 82 -22.18 -24.13 0.29
C LYS A 82 -23.01 -22.87 0.03
N ASP A 83 -23.41 -22.16 1.10
CA ASP A 83 -24.25 -20.97 1.06
C ASP A 83 -23.41 -19.72 1.35
N ILE A 84 -23.89 -18.55 0.93
CA ILE A 84 -23.23 -17.28 1.20
C ILE A 84 -23.53 -16.84 2.65
N GLY A 85 -22.46 -16.66 3.43
CA GLY A 85 -22.53 -16.09 4.78
C GLY A 85 -22.51 -14.56 4.74
N ILE A 86 -23.01 -13.93 5.80
CA ILE A 86 -22.89 -12.47 6.00
C ILE A 86 -21.82 -12.22 7.06
N HIS A 87 -20.68 -11.66 6.65
CA HIS A 87 -19.55 -11.42 7.57
C HIS A 87 -18.63 -10.25 7.19
N ALA A 88 -18.45 -9.91 5.91
CA ALA A 88 -17.45 -8.95 5.43
C ALA A 88 -17.94 -7.99 4.33
N GLY A 89 -19.24 -7.69 4.25
CA GLY A 89 -19.79 -6.79 3.24
C GLY A 89 -19.50 -7.29 1.82
N ALA A 90 -18.76 -6.50 1.02
CA ALA A 90 -18.31 -6.91 -0.32
C ALA A 90 -17.48 -8.21 -0.30
N GLY A 91 -16.80 -8.51 0.81
CA GLY A 91 -16.03 -9.74 1.01
C GLY A 91 -16.87 -11.02 1.09
N ASN A 92 -18.20 -10.94 1.27
CA ASN A 92 -19.07 -12.12 1.25
C ASN A 92 -19.07 -12.80 -0.14
N GLY A 93 -18.96 -11.98 -1.20
CA GLY A 93 -19.08 -12.39 -2.60
C GLY A 93 -20.53 -12.62 -3.06
N SER A 94 -20.68 -13.21 -4.25
CA SER A 94 -21.96 -13.44 -4.93
C SER A 94 -21.86 -14.59 -5.92
N PHE A 95 -22.84 -15.50 -5.90
CA PHE A 95 -22.95 -16.55 -6.92
C PHE A 95 -23.07 -15.98 -8.33
N LYS A 96 -23.72 -14.82 -8.51
CA LYS A 96 -23.80 -14.14 -9.82
C LYS A 96 -22.42 -13.68 -10.31
N ALA A 97 -21.52 -13.31 -9.40
CA ALA A 97 -20.14 -12.93 -9.72
C ALA A 97 -19.23 -14.15 -9.89
N GLY A 98 -19.74 -15.39 -9.73
CA GLY A 98 -18.97 -16.61 -9.85
C GLY A 98 -18.03 -16.89 -8.68
N TRP A 99 -18.14 -16.17 -7.56
CA TRP A 99 -17.27 -16.35 -6.41
C TRP A 99 -17.94 -15.96 -5.10
N TYR A 100 -17.55 -16.61 -4.00
CA TYR A 100 -17.90 -16.21 -2.64
C TYR A 100 -16.80 -16.64 -1.67
N SER A 101 -16.93 -16.25 -0.41
CA SER A 101 -15.96 -16.59 0.63
C SER A 101 -16.59 -17.28 1.85
N ILE A 102 -15.73 -17.95 2.63
CA ILE A 102 -16.07 -18.53 3.92
C ILE A 102 -15.61 -17.59 5.04
N GLY A 103 -16.52 -17.15 5.89
CA GLY A 103 -16.20 -16.37 7.09
C GLY A 103 -15.80 -17.26 8.26
N VAL A 104 -14.60 -17.05 8.79
CA VAL A 104 -14.05 -17.78 9.95
C VAL A 104 -13.78 -16.80 11.09
N GLU A 105 -14.47 -16.99 12.22
CA GLU A 105 -14.45 -16.11 13.39
C GLU A 105 -13.62 -16.73 14.51
N MET A 106 -12.49 -16.10 14.89
CA MET A 106 -11.73 -16.50 16.07
C MET A 106 -12.30 -15.83 17.31
N VAL A 107 -12.70 -16.60 18.32
CA VAL A 107 -13.27 -16.06 19.55
C VAL A 107 -12.19 -15.34 20.37
N GLY A 108 -12.25 -14.01 20.42
CA GLY A 108 -11.30 -13.19 21.17
C GLY A 108 -11.17 -11.76 20.66
N ASP A 109 -10.33 -10.99 21.36
CA ASP A 109 -9.81 -9.71 20.90
C ASP A 109 -8.31 -9.87 20.68
N TYR A 110 -7.88 -9.59 19.46
CA TYR A 110 -6.50 -9.78 19.01
C TYR A 110 -5.89 -8.48 18.48
N ASP A 111 -6.41 -7.34 18.94
CA ASP A 111 -5.83 -6.04 18.61
C ASP A 111 -4.46 -5.83 19.26
N ARG A 112 -4.20 -6.46 20.40
CA ARG A 112 -2.93 -6.29 21.13
C ARG A 112 -2.06 -7.53 21.15
N GLU A 113 -2.69 -8.70 21.18
CA GLU A 113 -2.02 -9.99 21.32
C GLU A 113 -2.53 -10.97 20.28
N ARG A 114 -1.68 -11.90 19.86
CA ARG A 114 -2.07 -12.92 18.87
C ARG A 114 -2.94 -13.99 19.50
N PRO A 115 -3.81 -14.64 18.70
CA PRO A 115 -4.42 -15.89 19.13
C PRO A 115 -3.33 -16.92 19.43
N SER A 116 -3.55 -17.72 20.46
CA SER A 116 -2.64 -18.77 20.92
C SER A 116 -3.42 -19.99 21.43
N GLY A 117 -2.70 -21.05 21.78
CA GLY A 117 -3.28 -22.26 22.35
C GLY A 117 -4.34 -22.92 21.45
N ALA A 118 -5.37 -23.49 22.06
CA ALA A 118 -6.38 -24.28 21.37
C ALA A 118 -7.10 -23.52 20.24
N ILE A 119 -7.36 -22.23 20.42
CA ILE A 119 -7.99 -21.40 19.38
C ILE A 119 -7.08 -21.31 18.15
N TRP A 120 -5.80 -21.02 18.34
CA TRP A 120 -4.90 -20.88 17.20
C TRP A 120 -4.65 -22.22 16.48
N GLU A 121 -4.49 -23.31 17.23
CA GLU A 121 -4.34 -24.65 16.64
C GLU A 121 -5.58 -25.06 15.82
N ALA A 122 -6.78 -24.80 16.34
CA ALA A 122 -8.01 -25.07 15.62
C ALA A 122 -8.19 -24.14 14.40
N THR A 123 -7.78 -22.86 14.49
CA THR A 123 -7.80 -21.94 13.35
C THR A 123 -6.88 -22.41 12.24
N LYS A 124 -5.64 -22.84 12.57
CA LYS A 124 -4.72 -23.43 11.59
C LYS A 124 -5.33 -24.66 10.90
N ALA A 125 -6.01 -25.53 11.65
CA ALA A 125 -6.71 -26.68 11.09
C ALA A 125 -7.89 -26.29 10.17
N VAL A 126 -8.64 -25.23 10.51
CA VAL A 126 -9.70 -24.69 9.65
C VAL A 126 -9.14 -24.14 8.35
N LEU A 127 -8.18 -23.22 8.44
CA LEU A 127 -7.58 -22.56 7.28
C LEU A 127 -6.81 -23.54 6.39
N GLY A 128 -5.99 -24.42 7.00
CA GLY A 128 -5.24 -25.46 6.30
C GLY A 128 -6.15 -26.51 5.68
N GLY A 129 -7.18 -26.96 6.40
CA GLY A 129 -8.18 -27.90 5.88
C GLY A 129 -8.90 -27.35 4.65
N LEU A 130 -9.32 -26.08 4.67
CA LEU A 130 -9.94 -25.41 3.53
C LEU A 130 -8.95 -25.21 2.37
N SER A 131 -7.72 -24.77 2.65
CA SER A 131 -6.65 -24.65 1.65
C SER A 131 -6.40 -25.95 0.90
N ARG A 132 -6.25 -27.06 1.63
CA ARG A 132 -6.08 -28.40 1.06
C ARG A 132 -7.31 -28.82 0.24
N ARG A 133 -8.52 -28.61 0.78
CA ARG A 133 -9.77 -29.05 0.15
C ARG A 133 -10.11 -28.29 -1.13
N LEU A 134 -9.78 -27.00 -1.18
CA LEU A 134 -10.03 -26.12 -2.32
C LEU A 134 -8.86 -26.09 -3.31
N ALA A 135 -7.70 -26.66 -2.93
CA ALA A 135 -6.46 -26.59 -3.68
C ALA A 135 -6.00 -25.16 -3.98
N ILE A 136 -6.13 -24.27 -3.00
CA ILE A 136 -5.70 -22.87 -3.08
C ILE A 136 -4.66 -22.61 -2.00
N ALA A 137 -3.50 -22.10 -2.39
CA ALA A 137 -2.43 -21.79 -1.44
C ALA A 137 -2.89 -20.79 -0.36
N PRO A 138 -2.42 -20.88 0.90
CA PRO A 138 -2.86 -20.01 1.99
C PRO A 138 -2.81 -18.52 1.67
N GLU A 139 -1.76 -18.02 1.00
CA GLU A 139 -1.61 -16.60 0.64
C GLU A 139 -2.66 -16.13 -0.36
N MET A 140 -3.15 -17.06 -1.20
CA MET A 140 -4.17 -16.77 -2.20
C MET A 140 -5.58 -16.98 -1.63
N LEU A 141 -5.73 -17.86 -0.64
CA LEU A 141 -7.02 -18.18 -0.04
C LEU A 141 -7.42 -17.17 1.04
N ILE A 142 -6.49 -16.79 1.91
CA ILE A 142 -6.79 -16.11 3.17
C ILE A 142 -6.83 -14.59 2.95
N ALA A 143 -7.98 -14.01 3.27
CA ALA A 143 -8.20 -12.57 3.38
C ALA A 143 -8.60 -12.22 4.81
N PHE A 144 -8.52 -10.95 5.18
CA PHE A 144 -8.93 -10.42 6.48
C PHE A 144 -10.17 -9.54 6.32
N HIS A 145 -10.99 -9.41 7.37
CA HIS A 145 -12.13 -8.51 7.34
C HIS A 145 -11.73 -7.05 7.04
N ARG A 146 -10.58 -6.60 7.54
CA ARG A 146 -10.01 -5.28 7.24
C ARG A 146 -9.65 -5.08 5.76
N ASP A 147 -9.59 -6.14 4.95
CA ASP A 147 -9.43 -5.99 3.50
C ASP A 147 -10.71 -5.47 2.83
N TYR A 148 -11.85 -5.58 3.54
CA TYR A 148 -13.19 -5.22 3.04
C TYR A 148 -13.88 -4.16 3.92
N SER A 149 -13.20 -3.63 4.94
CA SER A 149 -13.76 -2.68 5.90
C SER A 149 -12.66 -1.84 6.57
N SER A 150 -13.03 -0.77 7.27
CA SER A 150 -12.10 0.03 8.09
C SER A 150 -11.83 -0.56 9.48
N LYS A 151 -12.27 -1.78 9.75
CA LYS A 151 -12.22 -2.38 11.10
C LYS A 151 -10.83 -2.91 11.43
N SER A 152 -10.57 -3.06 12.74
CA SER A 152 -9.37 -3.72 13.25
C SER A 152 -9.39 -5.26 13.10
N CYS A 153 -10.40 -5.85 12.48
CA CYS A 153 -10.61 -7.30 12.43
C CYS A 153 -9.71 -7.97 11.36
N PRO A 154 -8.98 -9.08 11.65
CA PRO A 154 -9.13 -10.02 12.79
C PRO A 154 -8.26 -9.72 14.03
N GLY A 155 -7.83 -8.48 14.21
CA GLY A 155 -6.88 -8.08 15.24
C GLY A 155 -5.66 -7.43 14.63
N TRP A 156 -5.20 -6.30 15.16
CA TRP A 156 -3.95 -5.66 14.74
C TRP A 156 -2.71 -6.53 14.98
N ALA A 157 -2.70 -7.39 15.99
CA ALA A 157 -1.58 -8.31 16.23
C ALA A 157 -1.47 -9.44 15.18
N VAL A 158 -2.53 -9.64 14.39
CA VAL A 158 -2.66 -10.68 13.37
C VAL A 158 -2.28 -10.11 12.00
N THR A 159 -1.19 -10.62 11.40
CA THR A 159 -0.71 -10.20 10.07
C THR A 159 -0.87 -11.33 9.05
N LYS A 160 -1.02 -10.99 7.76
CA LYS A 160 -1.23 -12.01 6.70
C LYS A 160 -0.03 -12.92 6.54
N GLU A 161 1.17 -12.35 6.70
CA GLU A 161 2.44 -13.06 6.62
C GLU A 161 2.55 -14.08 7.74
N TRP A 162 2.18 -13.69 8.97
CA TRP A 162 2.15 -14.59 10.11
C TRP A 162 1.15 -15.72 9.90
N VAL A 163 -0.11 -15.39 9.58
CA VAL A 163 -1.16 -16.40 9.38
C VAL A 163 -0.79 -17.37 8.25
N SER A 164 -0.34 -16.86 7.10
CA SER A 164 -0.02 -17.71 5.95
C SER A 164 1.21 -18.60 6.23
N GLY A 165 2.24 -18.05 6.89
CA GLY A 165 3.42 -18.81 7.29
C GLY A 165 3.11 -19.93 8.28
N GLU A 166 2.30 -19.64 9.29
CA GLU A 166 1.84 -20.61 10.29
C GLU A 166 0.97 -21.72 9.65
N VAL A 167 0.04 -21.35 8.77
CA VAL A 167 -0.84 -22.32 8.09
C VAL A 167 -0.04 -23.18 7.11
N LYS A 168 0.92 -22.61 6.39
CA LYS A 168 1.84 -23.38 5.54
C LYS A 168 2.68 -24.36 6.34
N ALA A 169 3.23 -23.93 7.46
CA ALA A 169 4.02 -24.79 8.33
C ALA A 169 3.17 -25.93 8.90
N TRP A 170 1.94 -25.62 9.33
CA TRP A 170 0.96 -26.61 9.77
C TRP A 170 0.61 -27.61 8.65
N LEU A 171 0.39 -27.15 7.42
CA LEU A 171 0.13 -28.01 6.26
C LEU A 171 1.31 -28.92 5.92
N GLY A 172 2.53 -28.42 6.06
CA GLY A 172 3.77 -29.15 5.82
C GLY A 172 4.24 -30.01 6.99
N ASN A 173 3.55 -29.95 8.14
CA ASN A 173 3.99 -30.57 9.39
C ASN A 173 5.44 -30.21 9.76
N VAL A 174 5.79 -28.92 9.61
CA VAL A 174 7.11 -28.36 9.95
C VAL A 174 6.94 -27.26 11.01
N PRO A 175 8.00 -26.94 11.79
CA PRO A 175 7.98 -25.80 12.69
C PRO A 175 7.64 -24.51 11.93
N PRO A 176 6.78 -23.64 12.49
CA PRO A 176 6.51 -22.35 11.87
C PRO A 176 7.76 -21.46 11.85
N PRO A 177 7.88 -20.57 10.85
CA PRO A 177 8.95 -19.58 10.85
C PRO A 177 8.82 -18.69 12.11
N PRO A 178 9.93 -18.07 12.58
CA PRO A 178 9.85 -17.08 13.64
C PRO A 178 8.77 -16.05 13.33
N PRO A 179 7.83 -15.81 14.26
CA PRO A 179 6.67 -15.01 13.94
C PRO A 179 7.13 -13.56 13.69
N PRO A 180 6.66 -12.88 12.62
CA PRO A 180 6.99 -11.48 12.40
C PRO A 180 6.49 -10.63 13.58
N PRO A 181 6.92 -9.38 13.75
CA PRO A 181 6.34 -8.47 14.73
C PRO A 181 4.82 -8.38 14.58
N PRO A 182 4.06 -8.14 15.67
CA PRO A 182 2.63 -7.83 15.57
C PRO A 182 2.41 -6.66 14.62
N GLY A 183 1.27 -6.62 13.94
CA GLY A 183 0.90 -5.48 13.11
C GLY A 183 0.73 -4.20 13.94
N PRO A 184 0.66 -3.01 13.31
CA PRO A 184 0.50 -1.75 14.01
C PRO A 184 -0.78 -1.76 14.84
N VAL A 185 -0.66 -1.58 16.16
CA VAL A 185 -1.78 -1.56 17.10
C VAL A 185 -2.51 -0.22 17.04
N GLY A 186 -3.74 -0.21 16.53
CA GLY A 186 -4.62 0.96 16.43
C GLY A 186 -4.86 1.48 15.00
N PRO A 187 -5.79 2.41 14.79
CA PRO A 187 -5.85 3.16 13.53
C PRO A 187 -4.52 3.88 13.30
N ILE A 188 -4.07 4.00 12.05
CA ILE A 188 -2.90 4.83 11.71
C ILE A 188 -3.17 6.24 12.25
N THR A 189 -2.46 6.64 13.31
CA THR A 189 -2.58 8.00 13.83
C THR A 189 -1.89 8.96 12.86
N PRO A 190 -2.25 10.25 12.85
CA PRO A 190 -1.56 11.24 12.01
C PRO A 190 -0.04 11.23 12.18
N GLU A 191 0.46 10.95 13.38
CA GLU A 191 1.90 10.83 13.66
C GLU A 191 2.52 9.57 13.02
N VAL A 192 1.78 8.45 12.97
CA VAL A 192 2.23 7.22 12.31
C VAL A 192 2.17 7.37 10.80
N GLU A 193 1.18 8.09 10.27
CA GLU A 193 1.09 8.44 8.85
C GLU A 193 2.21 9.38 8.43
N GLU A 194 2.48 10.43 9.21
CA GLU A 194 3.59 11.37 8.98
C GLU A 194 4.95 10.65 8.99
N LEU A 195 5.15 9.73 9.94
CA LEU A 195 6.35 8.88 9.99
C LEU A 195 6.44 8.00 8.74
N GLY A 196 5.33 7.39 8.33
CA GLY A 196 5.27 6.62 7.10
C GLY A 196 5.68 7.47 5.89
N GLU A 197 5.08 8.64 5.71
CA GLU A 197 5.35 9.51 4.56
C GLU A 197 6.82 9.96 4.53
N ALA A 198 7.37 10.35 5.69
CA ALA A 198 8.76 10.71 5.82
C ALA A 198 9.70 9.55 5.45
N LEU A 199 9.44 8.35 5.98
CA LEU A 199 10.24 7.17 5.68
C LEU A 199 10.12 6.77 4.21
N LEU A 200 8.93 6.86 3.60
CA LEU A 200 8.72 6.53 2.19
C LEU A 200 9.48 7.49 1.26
N ASP A 201 9.45 8.79 1.58
CA ASP A 201 10.21 9.80 0.87
C ASP A 201 11.72 9.52 0.96
N GLN A 202 12.24 9.25 2.16
CA GLN A 202 13.64 8.87 2.37
C GLN A 202 14.00 7.60 1.60
N SER A 203 13.09 6.63 1.54
CA SER A 203 13.30 5.34 0.86
C SER A 203 13.46 5.52 -0.64
N TYR A 204 12.55 6.24 -1.27
CA TYR A 204 12.64 6.58 -2.70
C TYR A 204 13.79 7.55 -2.99
N GLY A 205 14.18 8.40 -2.03
CA GLY A 205 15.30 9.34 -2.16
C GLY A 205 16.69 8.72 -2.15
N ARG A 206 16.86 7.45 -1.74
CA ARG A 206 18.22 6.87 -1.61
C ARG A 206 18.98 6.72 -2.89
N ARG A 207 18.30 6.31 -3.95
CA ARG A 207 18.88 6.19 -5.29
C ARG A 207 18.10 7.01 -6.32
N SER A 208 17.12 7.83 -5.87
CA SER A 208 16.29 8.70 -6.71
C SER A 208 16.00 10.05 -6.03
N GLU A 209 14.86 10.68 -6.30
CA GLU A 209 14.52 12.08 -5.94
C GLU A 209 13.37 12.20 -4.92
N GLY A 210 13.20 11.17 -4.09
CA GLY A 210 12.14 11.09 -3.08
C GLY A 210 10.86 10.47 -3.63
N TYR A 211 9.87 10.24 -2.76
CA TYR A 211 8.60 9.70 -3.21
C TYR A 211 7.76 10.82 -3.82
N ASN A 212 6.96 10.47 -4.82
CA ASN A 212 6.07 11.42 -5.48
C ASN A 212 4.80 10.70 -5.89
N SER A 213 3.72 10.99 -5.18
CA SER A 213 2.42 10.36 -5.38
C SER A 213 1.75 10.75 -6.70
N SER A 214 2.28 11.71 -7.44
CA SER A 214 1.76 12.12 -8.76
C SER A 214 2.55 11.54 -9.93
N TRP A 215 3.66 10.84 -9.66
CA TRP A 215 4.48 10.23 -10.71
C TRP A 215 4.00 8.81 -11.00
N ALA A 216 3.67 8.56 -12.27
CA ALA A 216 3.06 7.30 -12.69
C ALA A 216 3.94 6.08 -12.37
N PHE A 217 5.27 6.18 -12.53
CA PHE A 217 6.20 5.10 -12.15
C PHE A 217 6.16 4.80 -10.65
N HIS A 218 6.08 5.82 -9.80
CA HIS A 218 6.04 5.63 -8.35
C HIS A 218 4.70 5.01 -7.91
N GLN A 219 3.58 5.47 -8.46
CA GLN A 219 2.27 4.86 -8.22
C GLN A 219 2.25 3.39 -8.65
N PHE A 220 2.74 3.10 -9.87
CA PHE A 220 2.79 1.75 -10.42
C PHE A 220 3.71 0.84 -9.60
N ALA A 221 4.89 1.34 -9.17
CA ALA A 221 5.82 0.58 -8.35
C ALA A 221 5.22 0.20 -6.99
N VAL A 222 4.44 1.10 -6.37
CA VAL A 222 3.69 0.79 -5.14
C VAL A 222 2.60 -0.26 -5.41
N ASP A 223 1.76 -0.04 -6.44
CA ASP A 223 0.65 -0.94 -6.78
C ASP A 223 1.13 -2.36 -7.13
N LYS A 224 2.21 -2.48 -7.90
CA LYS A 224 2.80 -3.75 -8.32
C LYS A 224 3.87 -4.29 -7.37
N ASN A 225 4.10 -3.63 -6.23
CA ASN A 225 5.10 -4.01 -5.25
C ASN A 225 6.49 -4.25 -5.90
N LEU A 226 7.01 -3.28 -6.65
CA LEU A 226 8.30 -3.42 -7.35
C LEU A 226 9.52 -3.16 -6.46
N GLY A 227 9.29 -2.78 -5.19
CA GLY A 227 10.33 -2.30 -4.28
C GLY A 227 10.73 -0.86 -4.58
N TYR A 228 11.84 -0.41 -4.02
CA TYR A 228 12.30 0.97 -4.19
C TYR A 228 13.10 1.16 -5.48
N PRO A 229 13.15 2.40 -6.01
CA PRO A 229 14.00 2.71 -7.15
C PRO A 229 15.46 2.42 -6.83
N THR A 230 16.15 1.76 -7.76
CA THR A 230 17.59 1.51 -7.67
C THR A 230 18.40 2.58 -8.38
N ALA A 231 17.71 3.45 -9.15
CA ALA A 231 18.27 4.63 -9.78
C ALA A 231 17.22 5.70 -10.11
N ARG A 232 17.69 6.87 -10.54
CA ARG A 232 16.84 7.96 -11.07
C ARG A 232 16.23 7.57 -12.41
N SER A 233 15.09 8.20 -12.71
CA SER A 233 14.48 8.13 -14.03
C SER A 233 15.39 8.76 -15.09
N GLN A 234 15.48 8.13 -16.27
CA GLN A 234 16.29 8.59 -17.39
C GLN A 234 15.53 8.50 -18.71
N ARG A 235 16.01 9.23 -19.72
CA ARG A 235 15.47 9.17 -21.08
C ARG A 235 16.33 8.29 -21.98
N LEU A 236 15.68 7.55 -22.86
CA LEU A 236 16.29 6.73 -23.91
C LEU A 236 15.68 7.11 -25.26
N GLN A 237 16.52 7.31 -26.28
CA GLN A 237 16.07 7.47 -27.67
C GLN A 237 16.17 6.13 -28.39
N HIS A 238 15.09 5.70 -29.04
CA HIS A 238 15.07 4.47 -29.83
C HIS A 238 14.04 4.53 -30.95
N GLY A 239 14.42 4.17 -32.18
CA GLY A 239 13.49 4.10 -33.31
C GLY A 239 12.78 5.43 -33.61
N GLY A 240 13.45 6.57 -33.43
CA GLY A 240 12.86 7.91 -33.61
C GLY A 240 11.92 8.37 -32.50
N LYS A 241 11.74 7.58 -31.45
CA LYS A 241 10.89 7.88 -30.28
C LYS A 241 11.73 8.08 -29.03
N THR A 242 11.19 8.87 -28.10
CA THR A 242 11.77 9.05 -26.76
C THR A 242 10.99 8.24 -25.75
N TYR A 243 11.71 7.50 -24.91
CA TYR A 243 11.15 6.76 -23.78
C TYR A 243 11.72 7.31 -22.49
N ASN A 244 10.90 7.35 -21.45
CA ASN A 244 11.39 7.52 -20.09
C ASN A 244 11.42 6.13 -19.44
N PHE A 245 12.44 5.85 -18.63
CA PHE A 245 12.54 4.59 -17.90
C PHE A 245 13.13 4.79 -16.51
N GLN A 246 12.80 3.91 -15.58
CA GLN A 246 13.33 3.92 -14.22
C GLN A 246 13.51 2.50 -13.67
N PRO A 247 14.73 2.14 -13.25
CA PRO A 247 14.99 0.91 -12.50
C PRO A 247 14.39 0.91 -11.08
N PHE A 248 13.69 -0.17 -10.75
CA PHE A 248 13.25 -0.54 -9.40
C PHE A 248 13.84 -1.89 -9.00
N ALA A 249 13.71 -2.25 -7.73
CA ALA A 249 14.33 -3.46 -7.19
C ALA A 249 13.95 -4.74 -7.95
N ARG A 250 12.68 -4.90 -8.36
CA ARG A 250 12.21 -6.11 -9.05
C ARG A 250 12.18 -6.01 -10.57
N ASP A 251 12.13 -4.80 -11.12
CA ASP A 251 11.90 -4.56 -12.56
C ASP A 251 12.30 -3.14 -12.97
N THR A 252 12.33 -2.89 -14.28
CA THR A 252 12.47 -1.54 -14.85
C THR A 252 11.14 -1.12 -15.44
N LEU A 253 10.65 0.06 -15.05
CA LEU A 253 9.47 0.67 -15.66
C LEU A 253 9.87 1.54 -16.84
N TYR A 254 9.03 1.61 -17.86
CA TYR A 254 9.20 2.54 -18.98
C TYR A 254 7.86 3.03 -19.53
N CYS A 255 7.87 4.16 -20.22
CA CYS A 255 6.76 4.68 -21.01
C CYS A 255 7.29 5.51 -22.19
N GLU A 256 6.56 5.55 -23.29
CA GLU A 256 6.85 6.47 -24.41
C GLU A 256 6.52 7.91 -23.98
N VAL A 257 7.32 8.89 -24.40
CA VAL A 257 7.05 10.32 -24.15
C VAL A 257 6.20 10.88 -25.30
N PRO A 258 5.09 11.59 -25.04
CA PRO A 258 4.62 12.13 -23.75
C PRO A 258 3.55 11.26 -23.04
N ASN A 259 3.45 9.97 -23.32
CA ASN A 259 2.44 9.06 -22.78
C ASN A 259 2.78 8.58 -21.35
N TRP A 260 2.96 9.52 -20.42
CA TRP A 260 3.42 9.25 -19.05
C TRP A 260 2.55 8.30 -18.23
N GLY A 261 1.27 8.13 -18.60
CA GLY A 261 0.35 7.21 -17.93
C GLY A 261 0.40 5.76 -18.44
N ASP A 262 0.99 5.51 -19.61
CA ASP A 262 1.13 4.17 -20.19
C ASP A 262 2.40 3.50 -19.68
N VAL A 263 2.41 3.20 -18.38
CA VAL A 263 3.55 2.60 -17.69
C VAL A 263 3.58 1.10 -17.97
N GLN A 264 4.71 0.63 -18.51
CA GLN A 264 4.93 -0.77 -18.86
C GLN A 264 6.13 -1.32 -18.09
N ARG A 265 6.15 -2.64 -17.88
CA ARG A 265 7.28 -3.34 -17.27
C ARG A 265 8.23 -3.87 -18.34
N LEU A 266 9.52 -3.65 -18.16
CA LEU A 266 10.52 -4.21 -19.06
C LEU A 266 10.42 -5.74 -19.07
N SER A 267 10.28 -6.39 -17.91
CA SER A 267 10.17 -7.87 -17.87
C SER A 267 9.03 -8.46 -18.72
N GLU A 268 7.91 -7.75 -18.85
CA GLU A 268 6.79 -8.15 -19.73
C GLU A 268 7.20 -8.06 -21.20
N LEU A 269 7.87 -6.97 -21.58
CA LEU A 269 8.41 -6.79 -22.94
C LEU A 269 9.46 -7.87 -23.28
N LEU A 270 10.28 -8.28 -22.30
CA LEU A 270 11.29 -9.33 -22.51
C LEU A 270 10.68 -10.73 -22.60
N SER A 271 9.52 -10.96 -21.96
CA SER A 271 8.84 -12.26 -21.91
C SER A 271 9.77 -13.41 -21.48
N GLY A 272 10.66 -13.15 -20.52
CA GLY A 272 11.61 -14.14 -20.00
C GLY A 272 12.79 -14.48 -20.92
N SER A 273 12.98 -13.74 -22.01
CA SER A 273 14.03 -13.98 -23.00
C SER A 273 14.87 -12.72 -23.25
N ILE A 274 16.13 -12.90 -23.67
CA ILE A 274 16.99 -11.78 -24.04
C ILE A 274 16.61 -11.32 -25.45
N PRO A 275 16.16 -10.05 -25.64
CA PRO A 275 15.73 -9.60 -26.96
C PRO A 275 16.91 -9.43 -27.92
N PRO A 276 16.68 -9.56 -29.24
CA PRO A 276 17.69 -9.28 -30.26
C PRO A 276 18.25 -7.86 -30.17
N ALA A 277 19.52 -7.70 -30.58
CA ALA A 277 20.13 -6.39 -30.74
C ALA A 277 19.30 -5.50 -31.70
N GLY A 278 19.23 -4.20 -31.39
CA GLY A 278 18.46 -3.24 -32.18
C GLY A 278 16.96 -3.17 -31.85
N THR A 279 16.44 -4.01 -30.94
CA THR A 279 15.06 -3.88 -30.43
C THR A 279 14.97 -2.91 -29.25
N LEU A 280 13.76 -2.36 -29.01
CA LEU A 280 13.50 -1.51 -27.84
C LEU A 280 13.79 -2.23 -26.53
N GLY A 281 13.34 -3.48 -26.41
CA GLY A 281 13.56 -4.30 -25.22
C GLY A 281 15.04 -4.48 -24.92
N ARG A 282 15.88 -4.68 -25.96
CA ARG A 282 17.33 -4.75 -25.77
C ARG A 282 17.94 -3.42 -25.36
N ALA A 283 17.54 -2.31 -25.99
CA ALA A 283 18.05 -0.98 -25.65
C ALA A 283 17.70 -0.56 -24.21
N LEU A 284 16.46 -0.82 -23.77
CA LEU A 284 16.03 -0.57 -22.39
C LEU A 284 16.77 -1.47 -21.39
N LEU A 285 17.01 -2.73 -21.73
CA LEU A 285 17.76 -3.66 -20.89
C LEU A 285 19.22 -3.21 -20.72
N ASP A 286 19.90 -2.87 -21.81
CA ASP A 286 21.27 -2.36 -21.78
C ASP A 286 21.36 -1.07 -20.94
N ALA A 287 20.41 -0.14 -21.12
CA ALA A 287 20.36 1.11 -20.36
C ALA A 287 20.04 0.90 -18.86
N ALA A 288 19.11 0.00 -18.53
CA ALA A 288 18.76 -0.33 -17.15
C ALA A 288 19.95 -0.94 -16.39
N TYR A 289 20.66 -1.89 -17.02
CA TYR A 289 21.86 -2.49 -16.45
C TYR A 289 22.96 -1.45 -16.25
N ALA A 290 23.25 -0.63 -17.27
CA ALA A 290 24.27 0.41 -17.18
C ALA A 290 23.98 1.38 -16.03
N THR A 291 22.71 1.74 -15.85
CA THR A 291 22.25 2.58 -14.74
C THR A 291 22.39 1.89 -13.38
N GLY A 292 22.20 0.57 -13.33
CA GLY A 292 22.40 -0.25 -12.13
C GLY A 292 23.88 -0.45 -11.74
N GLY A 293 24.84 -0.10 -12.60
CA GLY A 293 26.27 -0.20 -12.31
C GLY A 293 26.96 -1.40 -12.95
N SER A 294 26.36 -2.02 -13.97
CA SER A 294 26.99 -3.08 -14.76
C SER A 294 26.56 -3.01 -16.23
N ALA A 295 27.46 -3.23 -17.18
CA ALA A 295 27.04 -3.37 -18.58
C ALA A 295 26.30 -4.70 -18.77
N PHE A 296 25.17 -4.70 -19.49
CA PHE A 296 24.50 -5.95 -19.83
C PHE A 296 25.37 -6.79 -20.78
N ARG A 297 25.43 -8.10 -20.49
CA ARG A 297 26.21 -9.09 -21.22
C ARG A 297 25.33 -10.31 -21.48
N PRO A 298 24.86 -10.53 -22.73
CA PRO A 298 23.90 -11.59 -23.04
C PRO A 298 24.50 -13.00 -22.94
N ASP A 299 25.83 -13.10 -23.00
CA ASP A 299 26.63 -14.32 -22.91
C ASP A 299 27.00 -14.69 -21.46
N TRP A 300 26.70 -13.82 -20.49
CA TRP A 300 27.03 -14.07 -19.07
C TRP A 300 25.91 -14.82 -18.36
N ALA A 301 26.27 -15.90 -17.67
CA ALA A 301 25.32 -16.81 -17.03
C ALA A 301 24.44 -16.11 -15.97
N PHE A 302 24.99 -15.20 -15.16
CA PHE A 302 24.22 -14.41 -14.20
C PHE A 302 23.16 -13.51 -14.84
N HIS A 303 23.49 -12.91 -15.99
CA HIS A 303 22.55 -12.06 -16.71
C HIS A 303 21.46 -12.90 -17.40
N GLN A 304 21.82 -14.05 -17.99
CA GLN A 304 20.83 -14.99 -18.52
C GLN A 304 19.89 -15.49 -17.41
N TYR A 305 20.44 -15.87 -16.25
CA TYR A 305 19.67 -16.29 -15.09
C TYR A 305 18.71 -15.19 -14.64
N ALA A 306 19.17 -13.95 -14.49
CA ALA A 306 18.32 -12.84 -14.07
C ALA A 306 17.12 -12.59 -15.00
N ILE A 307 17.30 -12.77 -16.31
CA ILE A 307 16.26 -12.56 -17.32
C ILE A 307 15.29 -13.75 -17.42
N ALA A 308 15.70 -14.95 -17.01
CA ALA A 308 14.89 -16.17 -16.99
C ALA A 308 13.84 -16.19 -15.85
N GLY A 309 13.05 -15.12 -15.72
CA GLY A 309 11.89 -15.03 -14.83
C GLY A 309 12.19 -14.81 -13.35
N GLN A 310 13.41 -14.38 -12.99
CA GLN A 310 13.88 -14.35 -11.60
C GLN A 310 13.46 -13.10 -10.80
N THR A 311 12.82 -12.11 -11.42
CA THR A 311 12.39 -10.82 -10.81
C THR A 311 13.47 -10.19 -9.91
N LEU A 312 14.69 -10.06 -10.43
CA LEU A 312 15.84 -9.53 -9.70
C LEU A 312 16.10 -8.04 -9.96
N GLY A 313 15.42 -7.44 -10.94
CA GLY A 313 15.75 -6.12 -11.46
C GLY A 313 17.14 -6.07 -12.12
N PRO A 314 17.67 -4.87 -12.43
CA PRO A 314 19.06 -4.72 -12.82
C PRO A 314 20.00 -4.90 -11.61
N PRO A 315 21.25 -5.34 -11.84
CA PRO A 315 22.24 -5.49 -10.77
C PRO A 315 22.61 -4.12 -10.18
N LEU A 316 23.10 -4.10 -8.94
CA LEU A 316 23.62 -2.91 -8.26
C LEU A 316 25.12 -2.68 -8.51
N GLU A 317 25.81 -3.68 -9.07
CA GLU A 317 27.22 -3.62 -9.43
C GLU A 317 27.61 -4.73 -10.44
N ALA A 318 28.84 -4.65 -10.95
CA ALA A 318 29.44 -5.71 -11.74
C ALA A 318 29.72 -6.97 -10.90
N SER A 319 29.74 -8.14 -11.57
CA SER A 319 30.10 -9.41 -10.93
C SER A 319 31.54 -9.40 -10.39
N LYS A 320 31.74 -10.06 -9.25
CA LYS A 320 33.02 -10.15 -8.53
C LYS A 320 33.25 -11.58 -8.03
N THR A 321 34.41 -11.81 -7.43
CA THR A 321 34.73 -13.07 -6.76
C THR A 321 34.94 -12.87 -5.26
N VAL A 322 34.61 -13.90 -4.47
CA VAL A 322 34.93 -13.98 -3.05
C VAL A 322 35.52 -15.36 -2.75
N THR A 323 36.53 -15.41 -1.90
CA THR A 323 37.16 -16.67 -1.48
C THR A 323 36.80 -16.96 -0.03
N VAL A 324 36.24 -18.14 0.23
CA VAL A 324 35.82 -18.60 1.56
C VAL A 324 36.43 -19.97 1.81
N ASP A 325 37.24 -20.09 2.87
CA ASP A 325 37.97 -21.31 3.22
C ASP A 325 38.74 -21.93 2.01
N GLY A 326 39.39 -21.09 1.20
CA GLY A 326 40.16 -21.51 0.02
C GLY A 326 39.32 -21.84 -1.23
N VAL A 327 37.98 -21.78 -1.14
CA VAL A 327 37.07 -21.99 -2.27
C VAL A 327 36.65 -20.64 -2.85
N SER A 328 36.84 -20.45 -4.16
CA SER A 328 36.40 -19.26 -4.88
C SER A 328 34.93 -19.37 -5.29
N TYR A 329 34.18 -18.28 -5.14
CA TYR A 329 32.80 -18.12 -5.59
C TYR A 329 32.69 -16.86 -6.43
N SER A 330 32.06 -16.96 -7.59
CA SER A 330 31.63 -15.80 -8.38
C SER A 330 30.29 -15.33 -7.84
N TYR A 331 30.07 -14.02 -7.74
CA TYR A 331 28.81 -13.45 -7.28
C TYR A 331 28.48 -12.13 -8.00
N GLN A 332 27.21 -11.75 -7.99
CA GLN A 332 26.75 -10.43 -8.41
C GLN A 332 25.58 -9.99 -7.54
N VAL A 333 25.63 -8.74 -7.08
CA VAL A 333 24.59 -8.16 -6.22
C VAL A 333 23.49 -7.59 -7.09
N PHE A 334 22.29 -8.15 -6.97
CA PHE A 334 21.05 -7.53 -7.45
C PHE A 334 20.29 -6.94 -6.26
N ALA A 335 19.37 -6.03 -6.54
CA ALA A 335 18.63 -5.38 -5.47
C ALA A 335 17.84 -6.39 -4.63
N VAL A 336 17.14 -7.33 -5.26
CA VAL A 336 16.31 -8.31 -4.54
C VAL A 336 17.15 -9.43 -3.90
N ASP A 337 18.27 -9.81 -4.50
CA ASP A 337 19.10 -10.91 -3.98
C ASP A 337 20.51 -10.85 -4.56
N THR A 338 21.47 -11.44 -3.86
CA THR A 338 22.81 -11.67 -4.41
C THR A 338 22.84 -13.07 -4.98
N ILE A 339 23.18 -13.20 -6.26
CA ILE A 339 23.34 -14.51 -6.90
C ILE A 339 24.81 -14.89 -6.95
N PHE A 340 25.09 -16.18 -6.84
CA PHE A 340 26.45 -16.70 -6.81
C PHE A 340 26.54 -18.13 -7.36
N ASN A 341 27.74 -18.55 -7.72
CA ASN A 341 28.07 -19.93 -8.06
C ASN A 341 29.49 -20.26 -7.60
N LYS A 342 29.81 -21.54 -7.46
CA LYS A 342 31.15 -21.99 -7.05
C LYS A 342 32.10 -21.91 -8.24
N GLY A 343 33.17 -21.11 -8.12
CA GLY A 343 34.17 -20.90 -9.17
C GLY A 343 33.54 -20.56 -10.53
N THR A 344 33.76 -21.43 -11.50
CA THR A 344 33.24 -21.34 -12.88
C THR A 344 32.11 -22.33 -13.16
N ASP A 345 31.45 -22.87 -12.13
CA ASP A 345 30.25 -23.73 -12.26
C ASP A 345 29.01 -22.88 -12.62
N TRP A 346 29.00 -22.35 -13.85
CA TRP A 346 27.99 -21.41 -14.32
C TRP A 346 26.59 -22.03 -14.51
N GLN A 347 26.49 -23.36 -14.41
CA GLN A 347 25.21 -24.08 -14.49
C GLN A 347 24.51 -24.14 -13.13
N ASN A 348 25.22 -23.90 -12.03
CA ASN A 348 24.71 -24.01 -10.67
C ASN A 348 24.66 -22.65 -9.96
N ILE A 349 23.80 -21.77 -10.48
CA ILE A 349 23.58 -20.43 -9.92
C ILE A 349 22.59 -20.55 -8.75
N GLN A 350 22.97 -19.99 -7.61
CA GLN A 350 22.20 -19.98 -6.38
C GLN A 350 21.96 -18.55 -5.91
N ARG A 351 20.96 -18.39 -5.05
CA ARG A 351 20.61 -17.13 -4.39
C ARG A 351 21.14 -17.13 -2.96
N LEU A 352 21.68 -16.00 -2.51
CA LEU A 352 22.14 -15.82 -1.13
C LEU A 352 21.01 -16.05 -0.12
N SER A 353 19.77 -15.64 -0.46
CA SER A 353 18.60 -15.89 0.39
C SER A 353 18.34 -17.38 0.69
N ALA A 354 18.76 -18.30 -0.20
CA ALA A 354 18.66 -19.73 0.04
C ALA A 354 19.53 -20.21 1.23
N LEU A 355 20.55 -19.43 1.59
CA LEU A 355 21.42 -19.70 2.74
C LEU A 355 20.93 -19.05 4.03
N ALA A 356 19.84 -18.26 4.02
CA ALA A 356 19.44 -17.42 5.15
C ALA A 356 19.35 -18.19 6.49
N ASN A 357 18.76 -19.39 6.47
CA ASN A 357 18.48 -20.22 7.65
C ASN A 357 19.38 -21.46 7.76
N THR A 358 20.48 -21.53 7.01
CA THR A 358 21.39 -22.68 7.11
C THR A 358 22.08 -22.75 8.48
N SER A 359 22.18 -23.97 9.01
CA SER A 359 22.98 -24.31 10.20
C SER A 359 24.30 -24.98 9.84
N ASN A 360 24.55 -25.28 8.55
CA ASN A 360 25.81 -25.88 8.11
C ASN A 360 26.95 -24.85 8.26
N PRO A 361 28.03 -25.16 9.01
CA PRO A 361 29.09 -24.18 9.30
C PRO A 361 29.78 -23.59 8.05
N ALA A 362 30.00 -24.40 7.01
CA ALA A 362 30.62 -23.92 5.77
C ALA A 362 29.67 -22.98 4.99
N GLN A 363 28.39 -23.31 4.94
CA GLN A 363 27.38 -22.45 4.30
C GLN A 363 27.13 -21.17 5.10
N VAL A 364 27.22 -21.21 6.44
CA VAL A 364 27.15 -20.02 7.30
C VAL A 364 28.29 -19.05 6.97
N LYS A 365 29.53 -19.53 6.87
CA LYS A 365 30.68 -18.70 6.47
C LYS A 365 30.50 -18.10 5.09
N LEU A 366 30.04 -18.91 4.12
CA LEU A 366 29.77 -18.43 2.76
C LEU A 366 28.68 -17.35 2.75
N ARG A 367 27.57 -17.58 3.46
CA ARG A 367 26.49 -16.62 3.62
C ARG A 367 27.01 -15.29 4.17
N ASP A 368 27.79 -15.34 5.25
CA ASP A 368 28.26 -14.13 5.92
C ASP A 368 29.31 -13.37 5.07
N ALA A 369 30.13 -14.09 4.29
CA ALA A 369 31.03 -13.47 3.31
C ALA A 369 30.26 -12.78 2.16
N LEU A 370 29.24 -13.44 1.61
CA LEU A 370 28.39 -12.86 0.56
C LEU A 370 27.54 -11.70 1.08
N LEU A 371 27.04 -11.76 2.33
CA LEU A 371 26.37 -10.63 2.99
C LEU A 371 27.34 -9.46 3.18
N THR A 372 28.58 -9.73 3.59
CA THR A 372 29.62 -8.69 3.70
C THR A 372 29.84 -7.99 2.36
N ALA A 373 29.97 -8.75 1.28
CA ALA A 373 30.07 -8.20 -0.07
C ALA A 373 28.82 -7.40 -0.48
N THR A 374 27.63 -7.94 -0.20
CA THR A 374 26.34 -7.30 -0.51
C THR A 374 26.18 -5.95 0.19
N TYR A 375 26.54 -5.86 1.47
CA TYR A 375 26.53 -4.59 2.21
C TYR A 375 27.61 -3.63 1.72
N ALA A 376 28.79 -4.13 1.33
CA ALA A 376 29.86 -3.31 0.78
C ALA A 376 29.45 -2.62 -0.54
N ALA A 377 28.60 -3.26 -1.36
CA ALA A 377 28.02 -2.65 -2.57
C ALA A 377 27.17 -1.39 -2.26
N ALA A 378 26.62 -1.30 -1.05
CA ALA A 378 25.92 -0.13 -0.54
C ALA A 378 26.82 0.83 0.27
N GLY A 379 28.14 0.59 0.28
CA GLY A 379 29.09 1.34 1.10
C GLY A 379 28.92 1.10 2.60
N GLN A 380 28.48 -0.09 3.00
CA GLN A 380 28.18 -0.45 4.39
C GLN A 380 28.97 -1.67 4.85
N GLN A 381 29.17 -1.77 6.17
CA GLN A 381 29.70 -2.98 6.79
C GLN A 381 28.54 -3.88 7.24
N TYR A 382 28.60 -5.16 6.87
CA TYR A 382 27.68 -6.14 7.42
C TYR A 382 27.96 -6.37 8.91
N ARG A 383 26.89 -6.30 9.72
CA ARG A 383 26.92 -6.48 11.18
C ARG A 383 25.89 -7.54 11.57
N PRO A 384 26.28 -8.82 11.73
CA PRO A 384 25.33 -9.91 11.99
C PRO A 384 24.69 -9.84 13.39
N ASP A 385 25.23 -9.01 14.28
CA ASP A 385 24.75 -8.71 15.62
C ASP A 385 23.72 -7.57 15.67
N TRP A 386 23.54 -6.82 14.58
CA TRP A 386 22.60 -5.70 14.53
C TRP A 386 21.20 -6.14 14.14
N ALA A 387 20.20 -5.66 14.88
CA ALA A 387 18.79 -6.03 14.70
C ALA A 387 18.29 -5.77 13.27
N PHE A 388 18.62 -4.62 12.67
CA PHE A 388 18.23 -4.31 11.28
C PHE A 388 18.75 -5.34 10.29
N HIS A 389 20.02 -5.75 10.43
CA HIS A 389 20.66 -6.69 9.50
C HIS A 389 20.14 -8.12 9.68
N GLN A 390 19.91 -8.55 10.91
CA GLN A 390 19.31 -9.86 11.21
C GLN A 390 17.89 -9.95 10.66
N LEU A 391 17.08 -8.90 10.88
CA LEU A 391 15.69 -8.87 10.46
C LEU A 391 15.55 -8.69 8.94
N ALA A 392 16.42 -7.89 8.30
CA ALA A 392 16.46 -7.78 6.85
C ALA A 392 16.74 -9.12 6.16
N ARG A 393 17.66 -9.92 6.72
CA ARG A 393 17.92 -11.29 6.27
C ARG A 393 16.70 -12.20 6.50
N THR A 394 16.12 -12.15 7.70
CA THR A 394 14.96 -12.98 8.07
C THR A 394 13.73 -12.69 7.21
N TRP A 395 13.52 -11.42 6.85
CA TRP A 395 12.41 -10.98 6.00
C TRP A 395 12.74 -10.94 4.51
N ASN A 396 13.94 -11.37 4.13
CA ASN A 396 14.43 -11.36 2.75
C ASN A 396 14.19 -10.03 2.03
N LEU A 397 14.66 -8.93 2.62
CA LEU A 397 14.38 -7.58 2.10
C LEU A 397 15.23 -7.17 0.90
N GLY A 398 16.19 -8.01 0.51
CA GLY A 398 17.19 -7.76 -0.52
C GLY A 398 18.39 -6.96 0.00
N ALA A 399 19.19 -6.45 -0.93
CA ALA A 399 20.37 -5.66 -0.63
C ALA A 399 19.99 -4.31 0.03
N PRO A 400 20.82 -3.79 0.95
CA PRO A 400 20.67 -2.42 1.44
C PRO A 400 20.87 -1.44 0.28
N LEU A 401 20.08 -0.37 0.24
CA LEU A 401 20.23 0.72 -0.74
C LEU A 401 20.97 1.93 -0.17
N GLY A 402 21.29 1.90 1.11
CA GLY A 402 22.05 2.92 1.82
C GLY A 402 22.37 2.54 3.26
N LYS A 403 22.93 3.50 3.99
CA LYS A 403 23.29 3.37 5.41
C LYS A 403 22.09 3.52 6.33
N THR A 404 22.30 3.18 7.61
CA THR A 404 21.36 3.57 8.67
C THR A 404 21.51 5.06 8.93
N ASP A 405 20.41 5.79 8.88
CA ASP A 405 20.37 7.24 9.10
C ASP A 405 19.27 7.63 10.09
N PRO A 406 19.42 8.76 10.82
CA PRO A 406 18.37 9.28 11.67
C PRO A 406 17.32 10.04 10.85
N VAL A 407 16.08 10.06 11.35
CA VAL A 407 15.00 10.95 10.90
C VAL A 407 14.19 11.44 12.10
N THR A 408 13.83 12.72 12.11
CA THR A 408 13.00 13.30 13.18
C THR A 408 11.60 13.57 12.63
N VAL A 409 10.59 12.98 13.27
CA VAL A 409 9.18 13.14 12.91
C VAL A 409 8.35 13.35 14.16
N GLY A 410 7.49 14.38 14.18
CA GLY A 410 6.64 14.68 15.34
C GLY A 410 7.42 14.88 16.65
N GLY A 411 8.64 15.43 16.59
CA GLY A 411 9.52 15.62 17.76
C GLY A 411 10.18 14.35 18.29
N LYS A 412 9.98 13.19 17.67
CA LYS A 412 10.65 11.93 18.00
C LYS A 412 11.75 11.63 16.97
N GLN A 413 12.88 11.12 17.44
CA GLN A 413 13.96 10.65 16.58
C GLN A 413 13.79 9.15 16.32
N TYR A 414 14.00 8.76 15.07
CA TYR A 414 14.00 7.38 14.60
C TYR A 414 15.31 7.12 13.87
N ASN A 415 15.78 5.88 13.86
CA ASN A 415 16.74 5.44 12.84
C ASN A 415 16.00 4.64 11.79
N PHE A 416 16.49 4.69 10.55
CA PHE A 416 15.99 3.87 9.48
C PHE A 416 17.09 3.39 8.55
N GLN A 417 16.85 2.25 7.90
CA GLN A 417 17.71 1.73 6.84
C GLN A 417 16.84 1.18 5.71
N VAL A 418 17.20 1.58 4.49
CA VAL A 418 16.46 1.26 3.28
C VAL A 418 17.05 0.01 2.65
N TYR A 419 16.22 -1.00 2.45
CA TYR A 419 16.52 -2.22 1.70
C TYR A 419 15.71 -2.23 0.41
N ALA A 420 16.11 -3.06 -0.55
CA ALA A 420 15.51 -3.05 -1.89
C ALA A 420 13.97 -3.14 -1.90
N THR A 421 13.37 -3.87 -0.97
CA THR A 421 11.93 -4.12 -0.96
C THR A 421 11.17 -3.51 0.23
N ASP A 422 11.88 -2.93 1.20
CA ASP A 422 11.27 -2.29 2.37
C ASP A 422 12.26 -1.45 3.18
N THR A 423 11.75 -0.64 4.09
CA THR A 423 12.56 0.18 5.00
C THR A 423 12.33 -0.27 6.42
N LEU A 424 13.43 -0.54 7.12
CA LEU A 424 13.42 -0.82 8.54
C LEU A 424 13.59 0.47 9.33
N TYR A 425 12.87 0.60 10.43
CA TYR A 425 13.01 1.74 11.31
C TYR A 425 12.79 1.35 12.78
N ASN A 426 13.35 2.12 13.71
CA ASN A 426 13.09 2.00 15.13
C ASN A 426 13.07 3.40 15.77
N VAL A 427 12.36 3.56 16.89
CA VAL A 427 12.39 4.81 17.66
C VAL A 427 13.63 4.85 18.55
N VAL A 428 14.26 6.02 18.69
CA VAL A 428 15.38 6.24 19.61
C VAL A 428 14.84 6.53 21.03
N PRO A 429 15.39 5.92 22.09
CA PRO A 429 16.56 5.02 22.14
C PRO A 429 16.22 3.51 22.08
N ASN A 430 15.03 3.13 21.64
CA ASN A 430 14.61 1.71 21.59
C ASN A 430 15.13 1.01 20.33
N TRP A 431 16.44 0.74 20.28
CA TRP A 431 17.16 0.14 19.14
C TRP A 431 16.65 -1.24 18.70
N SER A 432 16.04 -2.01 19.62
CA SER A 432 15.51 -3.35 19.34
C SER A 432 14.06 -3.35 18.82
N ASP A 433 13.32 -2.25 18.93
CA ASP A 433 11.92 -2.14 18.46
C ASP A 433 11.88 -1.83 16.95
N VAL A 434 12.41 -2.77 16.16
CA VAL A 434 12.53 -2.64 14.70
C VAL A 434 11.21 -2.97 14.01
N LYS A 435 10.75 -2.04 13.18
CA LYS A 435 9.50 -2.09 12.42
C LYS A 435 9.77 -1.93 10.93
N ARG A 436 8.81 -2.33 10.12
CA ARG A 436 8.85 -2.22 8.64
C ARG A 436 7.96 -1.08 8.19
N LEU A 437 8.42 -0.28 7.23
CA LEU A 437 7.62 0.77 6.61
C LEU A 437 6.38 0.19 5.92
N SER A 438 6.51 -0.95 5.24
CA SER A 438 5.35 -1.63 4.64
C SER A 438 4.28 -2.06 5.66
N ALA A 439 4.63 -2.21 6.95
CA ALA A 439 3.64 -2.50 7.99
C ALA A 439 2.82 -1.27 8.37
N ILE A 440 3.34 -0.05 8.16
CA ILE A 440 2.58 1.20 8.28
C ILE A 440 1.57 1.30 7.14
N PHE A 441 2.01 1.02 5.91
CA PHE A 441 1.24 1.20 4.68
C PHE A 441 0.66 -0.08 4.11
N ALA A 442 0.52 -1.14 4.93
CA ALA A 442 0.06 -2.45 4.47
C ALA A 442 -1.14 -2.23 3.54
N PRO A 443 -1.05 -2.68 2.26
CA PRO A 443 -1.90 -2.14 1.23
C PRO A 443 -3.35 -2.32 1.63
N LYS A 444 -4.13 -1.23 1.56
CA LYS A 444 -5.47 -1.36 0.99
C LYS A 444 -5.20 -1.96 -0.39
N GLN A 445 -5.19 -3.30 -0.50
CA GLN A 445 -5.13 -3.95 -1.81
C GLN A 445 -6.19 -3.24 -2.63
N ALA A 446 -5.79 -2.72 -3.80
CA ALA A 446 -6.72 -2.22 -4.78
C ALA A 446 -7.79 -3.30 -4.92
N VAL A 447 -8.96 -3.03 -4.33
CA VAL A 447 -10.11 -3.89 -4.46
C VAL A 447 -10.32 -3.99 -5.95
N LEU A 448 -10.20 -5.22 -6.45
CA LEU A 448 -10.71 -5.62 -7.76
C LEU A 448 -11.87 -4.70 -8.11
N ALA A 449 -11.75 -4.00 -9.23
CA ALA A 449 -12.82 -3.21 -9.81
C ALA A 449 -14.12 -4.03 -9.83
N ALA A 450 -14.86 -3.93 -8.73
CA ALA A 450 -16.26 -4.19 -8.62
C ALA A 450 -16.81 -2.80 -8.41
N HIS A 451 -17.66 -2.36 -9.35
CA HIS A 451 -18.48 -1.18 -9.19
C HIS A 451 -19.28 -1.30 -7.89
N ALA A 452 -18.69 -0.89 -6.78
CA ALA A 452 -19.46 -0.32 -5.70
C ALA A 452 -20.17 0.88 -6.31
N PRO A 453 -21.49 1.04 -6.13
CA PRO A 453 -22.11 2.31 -6.51
C PRO A 453 -21.30 3.41 -5.85
N PRO A 454 -20.92 4.49 -6.57
CA PRO A 454 -20.08 5.52 -5.98
C PRO A 454 -20.75 5.96 -4.70
N ALA A 455 -20.07 5.74 -3.56
CA ALA A 455 -20.45 6.41 -2.34
C ALA A 455 -20.50 7.89 -2.73
N ALA A 456 -21.67 8.51 -2.56
CA ALA A 456 -21.86 9.86 -3.07
C ALA A 456 -20.79 10.75 -2.43
N LEU A 457 -19.84 11.22 -3.25
CA LEU A 457 -18.77 12.13 -2.83
C LEU A 457 -19.30 13.49 -2.37
N LEU A 458 -20.62 13.67 -2.50
CA LEU A 458 -21.45 14.74 -1.96
C LEU A 458 -22.61 14.06 -1.21
N LEU A 459 -22.70 14.20 0.11
CA LEU A 459 -23.78 13.61 0.91
C LEU A 459 -25.15 14.22 0.57
N ARG A 460 -26.20 13.42 0.31
CA ARG A 460 -27.54 13.91 -0.07
C ARG A 460 -28.15 14.92 0.92
N ASP A 461 -27.80 14.85 2.21
CA ASP A 461 -28.44 15.65 3.27
C ASP A 461 -27.59 16.79 3.84
N ALA A 462 -26.38 17.05 3.31
CA ALA A 462 -25.57 18.18 3.76
C ALA A 462 -25.94 19.48 3.03
N VAL A 463 -27.13 20.01 3.33
CA VAL A 463 -27.44 21.43 3.10
C VAL A 463 -26.78 22.22 4.24
N LEU A 464 -25.72 22.97 3.93
CA LEU A 464 -25.08 23.94 4.82
C LEU A 464 -24.75 25.13 3.92
N VAL A 465 -25.57 26.18 3.87
CA VAL A 465 -25.75 27.21 4.90
C VAL A 465 -27.20 27.73 4.83
N PRO A 466 -27.82 28.22 5.94
CA PRO A 466 -29.13 28.87 5.88
C PRO A 466 -29.13 29.99 4.85
N ASP A 467 -30.27 30.15 4.18
CA ASP A 467 -30.55 31.24 3.26
C ASP A 467 -30.30 32.61 3.92
N TRP A 468 -30.27 33.69 3.14
CA TRP A 468 -30.06 35.12 3.52
C TRP A 468 -28.63 35.70 3.37
N GLY A 469 -27.80 35.19 2.46
CA GLY A 469 -26.49 35.79 2.10
C GLY A 469 -26.29 35.93 0.58
N ARG A 470 -25.54 36.94 0.14
CA ARG A 470 -25.22 37.24 -1.28
C ARG A 470 -24.53 36.09 -2.05
N PHE A 471 -23.96 35.10 -1.35
CA PHE A 471 -23.23 33.97 -1.92
C PHE A 471 -23.69 32.64 -1.30
N HIS A 472 -23.66 31.57 -2.08
CA HIS A 472 -23.95 30.20 -1.65
C HIS A 472 -23.05 29.20 -2.39
N ILE A 473 -22.83 28.03 -1.79
CA ILE A 473 -22.06 26.94 -2.39
C ILE A 473 -23.02 26.05 -3.20
N GLN A 474 -22.81 25.99 -4.51
CA GLN A 474 -23.52 25.09 -5.41
C GLN A 474 -22.76 23.78 -5.52
N ARG A 475 -23.46 22.65 -5.46
CA ARG A 475 -22.84 21.36 -5.76
C ARG A 475 -22.73 21.18 -7.24
N TYR A 476 -21.55 20.81 -7.71
CA TYR A 476 -21.32 20.51 -9.10
C TYR A 476 -21.17 19.00 -9.29
N SER A 477 -22.01 18.44 -10.16
CA SER A 477 -21.96 17.04 -10.55
C SER A 477 -22.36 16.92 -12.02
N VAL A 478 -21.67 16.07 -12.77
CA VAL A 478 -22.01 15.76 -14.15
C VAL A 478 -22.73 14.41 -14.18
N ALA A 479 -23.92 14.35 -14.79
CA ALA A 479 -24.69 13.11 -14.86
C ALA A 479 -23.85 11.97 -15.47
N GLY A 480 -23.82 10.81 -14.80
CA GLY A 480 -23.04 9.65 -15.23
C GLY A 480 -21.52 9.74 -14.97
N LYS A 481 -21.01 10.84 -14.42
CA LYS A 481 -19.61 10.97 -13.99
C LYS A 481 -19.54 11.13 -12.47
N ALA A 482 -18.54 10.49 -11.86
CA ALA A 482 -18.21 10.71 -10.46
C ALA A 482 -16.71 11.07 -10.37
N PRO A 483 -16.35 12.24 -9.82
CA PRO A 483 -14.94 12.56 -9.60
C PRO A 483 -14.26 11.49 -8.74
N THR A 484 -12.93 11.42 -8.77
CA THR A 484 -12.18 10.50 -7.92
C THR A 484 -11.40 11.29 -6.89
N ALA A 485 -11.68 11.04 -5.61
CA ALA A 485 -10.91 11.63 -4.52
C ALA A 485 -9.47 11.09 -4.50
N PHE A 486 -8.52 11.92 -4.06
CA PHE A 486 -7.16 11.49 -3.70
C PHE A 486 -7.20 10.43 -2.59
N GLY A 487 -8.15 10.56 -1.67
CA GLY A 487 -8.42 9.58 -0.64
C GLY A 487 -9.44 10.08 0.38
N SER A 488 -9.84 9.22 1.31
CA SER A 488 -10.56 9.66 2.51
C SER A 488 -9.60 10.41 3.44
N ARG A 489 -10.10 11.40 4.18
CA ARG A 489 -9.38 12.01 5.30
C ARG A 489 -9.57 11.25 6.61
N ASP A 490 -10.58 10.37 6.72
CA ASP A 490 -10.85 9.54 7.92
C ASP A 490 -10.78 10.32 9.26
N GLY A 491 -11.18 11.61 9.26
CA GLY A 491 -11.17 12.49 10.43
C GLY A 491 -9.92 13.36 10.62
N SER A 492 -8.91 13.25 9.75
CA SER A 492 -7.72 14.10 9.76
C SER A 492 -8.07 15.58 9.66
N LYS A 493 -7.37 16.40 10.45
CA LYS A 493 -7.60 17.86 10.53
C LYS A 493 -7.19 18.55 9.23
N ILE A 494 -8.04 19.49 8.79
CA ILE A 494 -7.73 20.38 7.68
C ILE A 494 -6.97 21.59 8.25
N HIS A 495 -5.73 21.76 7.82
CA HIS A 495 -4.84 22.81 8.29
C HIS A 495 -4.78 24.01 7.35
N LEU A 496 -5.08 23.80 6.07
CA LEU A 496 -4.82 24.79 5.02
C LEU A 496 -6.01 24.96 4.07
N ILE A 497 -6.11 26.16 3.50
CA ILE A 497 -6.85 26.43 2.27
C ILE A 497 -5.82 26.84 1.23
N VAL A 498 -5.71 26.07 0.15
CA VAL A 498 -4.72 26.34 -0.91
C VAL A 498 -5.42 26.83 -2.15
N LEU A 499 -5.05 28.03 -2.59
CA LEU A 499 -5.63 28.70 -3.74
C LEU A 499 -4.85 28.37 -5.02
N HIS A 500 -5.60 28.12 -6.09
CA HIS A 500 -5.10 27.82 -7.44
C HIS A 500 -5.76 28.75 -8.46
N GLY A 501 -5.03 29.21 -9.47
CA GLY A 501 -5.59 29.95 -10.60
C GLY A 501 -6.07 29.05 -11.73
N ASP A 502 -7.14 29.45 -12.40
CA ASP A 502 -7.60 28.87 -13.66
C ASP A 502 -7.93 29.97 -14.67
N THR A 503 -7.62 29.79 -15.94
CA THR A 503 -7.91 30.80 -16.97
C THR A 503 -9.35 30.75 -17.49
N GLY A 504 -10.10 29.71 -17.11
CA GLY A 504 -11.49 29.51 -17.51
C GLY A 504 -11.67 29.02 -18.96
N PRO A 505 -12.93 28.89 -19.42
CA PRO A 505 -14.16 29.20 -18.68
C PRO A 505 -14.52 28.14 -17.63
N ALA A 506 -15.17 28.54 -16.53
CA ALA A 506 -15.54 27.65 -15.41
C ALA A 506 -16.12 26.29 -15.83
N LEU A 507 -17.11 26.29 -16.72
CA LEU A 507 -17.82 25.09 -17.13
C LEU A 507 -16.87 24.02 -17.71
N ARG A 508 -15.89 24.44 -18.52
CA ARG A 508 -14.90 23.53 -19.12
C ARG A 508 -14.04 22.88 -18.03
N THR A 509 -13.52 23.69 -17.12
CA THR A 509 -12.63 23.21 -16.05
C THR A 509 -13.37 22.31 -15.08
N LEU A 510 -14.60 22.68 -14.70
CA LEU A 510 -15.48 21.88 -13.86
C LEU A 510 -15.80 20.52 -14.49
N GLU A 511 -16.11 20.47 -15.80
CA GLU A 511 -16.34 19.22 -16.52
C GLU A 511 -15.11 18.31 -16.54
N GLN A 512 -13.90 18.88 -16.68
CA GLN A 512 -12.63 18.14 -16.64
C GLN A 512 -12.33 17.59 -15.25
N MET A 513 -12.51 18.41 -14.22
CA MET A 513 -12.31 18.00 -12.82
C MET A 513 -13.30 16.92 -12.39
N ALA A 514 -14.51 16.89 -12.96
CA ALA A 514 -15.53 15.89 -12.68
C ALA A 514 -15.30 14.53 -13.37
N ILE A 515 -14.29 14.40 -14.24
CA ILE A 515 -13.96 13.13 -14.91
C ILE A 515 -13.38 12.14 -13.87
N PRO A 516 -13.84 10.87 -13.85
CA PRO A 516 -13.22 9.84 -13.02
C PRO A 516 -11.71 9.73 -13.31
N GLY A 517 -10.88 9.77 -12.27
CA GLY A 517 -9.42 9.73 -12.41
C GLY A 517 -8.75 11.04 -12.83
N ALA A 518 -9.45 12.19 -12.80
CA ALA A 518 -8.85 13.48 -13.10
C ALA A 518 -7.59 13.74 -12.25
N ALA A 519 -6.47 14.01 -12.93
CA ALA A 519 -5.16 14.22 -12.29
C ALA A 519 -5.07 15.54 -11.51
N ARG A 520 -5.99 16.48 -11.75
CA ARG A 520 -6.10 17.77 -11.04
C ARG A 520 -7.55 18.10 -10.76
N MET A 521 -7.91 18.22 -9.49
CA MET A 521 -9.23 18.62 -9.01
C MET A 521 -9.11 19.31 -7.65
N SER A 522 -9.77 20.46 -7.52
CA SER A 522 -9.97 21.17 -6.25
C SER A 522 -11.31 20.78 -5.60
N HIS A 523 -11.47 21.09 -4.31
CA HIS A 523 -12.76 20.86 -3.64
C HIS A 523 -13.78 21.90 -4.08
N TYR A 524 -13.32 23.14 -4.23
CA TYR A 524 -14.15 24.27 -4.62
C TYR A 524 -13.60 24.98 -5.85
N TYR A 525 -14.50 25.59 -6.61
CA TYR A 525 -14.21 26.46 -7.74
C TYR A 525 -15.00 27.77 -7.61
N VAL A 526 -14.34 28.91 -7.78
CA VAL A 526 -14.98 30.24 -7.79
C VAL A 526 -14.93 30.79 -9.22
N ALA A 527 -16.09 30.93 -9.85
CA ALA A 527 -16.22 31.39 -11.22
C ALA A 527 -16.11 32.93 -11.37
N ALA A 528 -15.93 33.39 -12.60
CA ALA A 528 -15.75 34.79 -12.96
C ALA A 528 -17.00 35.66 -12.65
N ASP A 529 -18.18 35.03 -12.61
CA ASP A 529 -19.46 35.64 -12.23
C ASP A 529 -19.71 35.66 -10.71
N GLY A 530 -18.82 35.03 -9.93
CA GLY A 530 -18.94 34.90 -8.47
C GLY A 530 -19.70 33.66 -8.00
N ALA A 531 -20.11 32.75 -8.90
CA ALA A 531 -20.66 31.46 -8.51
C ALA A 531 -19.58 30.59 -7.82
N VAL A 532 -19.96 29.89 -6.76
CA VAL A 532 -19.08 29.00 -6.01
C VAL A 532 -19.57 27.57 -6.16
N TYR A 533 -18.73 26.70 -6.71
CA TYR A 533 -19.02 25.29 -6.94
C TYR A 533 -18.23 24.40 -6.00
N GLN A 534 -18.83 23.34 -5.48
CA GLN A 534 -18.18 22.26 -4.75
C GLN A 534 -18.23 20.96 -5.56
N LEU A 535 -17.05 20.40 -5.83
CA LEU A 535 -16.89 19.14 -6.57
C LEU A 535 -16.65 17.95 -5.65
N LEU A 536 -16.12 18.19 -4.45
CA LEU A 536 -15.73 17.15 -3.51
C LEU A 536 -16.06 17.56 -2.05
N ASP A 537 -16.66 16.65 -1.28
CA ASP A 537 -16.91 16.84 0.16
C ASP A 537 -15.59 16.99 0.95
N ASP A 538 -15.58 17.87 1.94
CA ASP A 538 -14.42 18.21 2.78
C ASP A 538 -13.83 16.98 3.51
N ARG A 539 -14.57 15.87 3.65
CA ARG A 539 -14.03 14.62 4.23
C ARG A 539 -13.07 13.87 3.31
N PHE A 540 -12.96 14.24 2.03
CA PHE A 540 -12.13 13.57 1.04
C PHE A 540 -11.04 14.48 0.50
N ALA A 541 -9.80 14.01 0.47
CA ALA A 541 -8.70 14.73 -0.14
C ALA A 541 -8.89 14.87 -1.66
N ALA A 542 -8.61 16.07 -2.21
CA ALA A 542 -8.63 16.33 -3.64
C ALA A 542 -7.22 16.25 -4.25
N PHE A 543 -7.11 16.02 -5.56
CA PHE A 543 -5.85 15.99 -6.28
C PHE A 543 -5.45 17.42 -6.73
N HIS A 544 -4.93 18.30 -5.86
CA HIS A 544 -4.69 19.72 -6.24
C HIS A 544 -3.26 20.24 -6.04
N SER A 545 -2.56 19.83 -4.98
CA SER A 545 -1.25 20.38 -4.58
C SER A 545 -0.14 19.33 -4.45
N GLY A 546 -0.42 18.11 -4.02
CA GLY A 546 0.61 17.07 -3.86
C GLY A 546 1.61 17.37 -2.73
N LEU A 547 2.88 17.00 -2.90
CA LEU A 547 3.93 17.20 -1.89
C LEU A 547 4.54 18.60 -1.96
N ALA A 548 4.67 19.27 -0.81
CA ALA A 548 5.40 20.53 -0.67
C ALA A 548 6.08 20.63 0.71
N VAL A 549 7.02 21.56 0.87
CA VAL A 549 7.58 21.88 2.19
C VAL A 549 6.64 22.86 2.88
N TRP A 550 6.05 22.46 4.00
CA TRP A 550 5.18 23.30 4.82
C TRP A 550 5.51 23.10 6.30
N SER A 551 5.65 24.21 7.04
CA SER A 551 6.06 24.20 8.45
C SER A 551 7.37 23.44 8.68
N GLY A 552 8.36 23.64 7.79
CA GLY A 552 9.70 23.06 7.90
C GLY A 552 9.82 21.57 7.52
N ALA A 553 8.74 20.90 7.11
CA ALA A 553 8.75 19.50 6.69
C ALA A 553 8.08 19.29 5.32
N ARG A 554 8.57 18.32 4.55
CA ARG A 554 7.92 17.89 3.30
C ARG A 554 6.66 17.09 3.64
N ARG A 555 5.49 17.55 3.18
CA ARG A 555 4.16 17.03 3.55
C ARG A 555 3.27 16.91 2.33
N ASN A 556 2.31 15.98 2.37
CA ASN A 556 1.28 15.87 1.34
C ASN A 556 0.14 16.87 1.57
N ILE A 557 0.23 18.00 0.87
CA ILE A 557 -0.69 19.12 0.98
C ILE A 557 -2.13 18.72 0.60
N ASN A 558 -2.33 17.78 -0.33
CA ASN A 558 -3.68 17.29 -0.69
C ASN A 558 -4.48 16.80 0.52
N ARG A 559 -3.80 16.16 1.48
CA ARG A 559 -4.46 15.53 2.63
C ARG A 559 -4.84 16.53 3.71
N ILE A 560 -4.01 17.53 3.92
CA ILE A 560 -4.15 18.51 5.01
C ILE A 560 -4.80 19.82 4.57
N SER A 561 -5.25 19.93 3.32
CA SER A 561 -5.76 21.19 2.79
C SER A 561 -7.03 21.07 1.95
N LEU A 562 -7.79 22.15 1.88
CA LEU A 562 -8.86 22.34 0.90
C LEU A 562 -8.33 23.15 -0.28
N GLY A 563 -8.24 22.51 -1.45
CA GLY A 563 -8.03 23.21 -2.72
C GLY A 563 -9.24 24.06 -3.12
N VAL A 564 -8.98 25.33 -3.45
CA VAL A 564 -9.94 26.28 -4.05
C VAL A 564 -9.34 26.80 -5.34
N THR A 565 -9.98 26.51 -6.48
CA THR A 565 -9.60 27.07 -7.78
C THR A 565 -10.40 28.34 -8.06
N ILE A 566 -9.75 29.35 -8.64
CA ILE A 566 -10.36 30.66 -8.92
C ILE A 566 -10.22 30.95 -10.40
N GLU A 567 -11.34 31.22 -11.07
CA GLU A 567 -11.35 31.64 -12.46
C GLU A 567 -10.77 33.06 -12.60
N ARG A 568 -9.86 33.20 -13.56
CA ARG A 568 -9.13 34.42 -13.90
C ARG A 568 -9.18 34.62 -15.42
N PRO A 569 -10.23 35.28 -15.93
CA PRO A 569 -10.30 35.65 -17.34
C PRO A 569 -9.20 36.67 -17.71
N GLN A 570 -8.99 36.90 -19.01
CA GLN A 570 -7.90 37.77 -19.51
C GLN A 570 -7.94 39.22 -18.99
N ASN A 571 -9.11 39.72 -18.59
CA ASN A 571 -9.32 41.06 -18.02
C ASN A 571 -9.14 41.10 -16.48
N GLY A 572 -8.65 40.02 -15.85
CA GLY A 572 -8.38 39.95 -14.42
C GLY A 572 -9.58 39.54 -13.57
N TYR A 573 -9.41 39.56 -12.24
CA TYR A 573 -10.48 39.16 -11.32
C TYR A 573 -11.59 40.22 -11.25
N THR A 574 -12.84 39.79 -11.36
CA THR A 574 -13.98 40.69 -11.17
C THR A 574 -14.17 40.99 -9.68
N SER A 575 -14.81 42.12 -9.35
CA SER A 575 -15.20 42.41 -7.96
C SER A 575 -16.14 41.34 -7.39
N GLY A 576 -16.94 40.68 -8.23
CA GLY A 576 -17.81 39.57 -7.85
C GLY A 576 -17.02 38.34 -7.40
N THR A 577 -16.08 37.88 -8.24
CA THR A 577 -15.19 36.74 -7.94
C THR A 577 -14.39 36.96 -6.66
N LEU A 578 -13.83 38.16 -6.46
CA LEU A 578 -13.05 38.45 -5.25
C LEU A 578 -13.91 38.46 -3.98
N GLN A 579 -15.16 38.93 -4.05
CA GLN A 579 -16.08 38.90 -2.92
C GLN A 579 -16.55 37.47 -2.60
N ALA A 580 -16.83 36.66 -3.63
CA ALA A 580 -17.20 35.26 -3.48
C ALA A 580 -16.05 34.44 -2.87
N LEU A 581 -14.82 34.66 -3.34
CA LEU A 581 -13.62 34.03 -2.80
C LEU A 581 -13.40 34.37 -1.32
N ALA A 582 -13.47 35.66 -0.97
CA ALA A 582 -13.30 36.10 0.42
C ALA A 582 -14.37 35.47 1.34
N TRP A 583 -15.62 35.44 0.89
CA TRP A 583 -16.71 34.78 1.60
C TRP A 583 -16.48 33.27 1.77
N LEU A 584 -16.04 32.57 0.72
CA LEU A 584 -15.75 31.14 0.78
C LEU A 584 -14.60 30.82 1.73
N ILE A 585 -13.50 31.58 1.66
CA ILE A 585 -12.35 31.41 2.55
C ILE A 585 -12.81 31.54 4.01
N GLU A 586 -13.58 32.58 4.34
CA GLU A 586 -14.03 32.77 5.72
C GLU A 586 -14.98 31.66 6.19
N THR A 587 -15.87 31.23 5.29
CA THR A 587 -16.78 30.11 5.55
C THR A 587 -16.02 28.81 5.87
N LEU A 588 -15.01 28.47 5.06
CA LEU A 588 -14.21 27.26 5.25
C LEU A 588 -13.30 27.37 6.48
N ARG A 589 -12.74 28.55 6.75
CA ARG A 589 -11.93 28.82 7.94
C ARG A 589 -12.74 28.64 9.21
N ALA A 590 -13.92 29.24 9.28
CA ALA A 590 -14.81 29.12 10.44
C ALA A 590 -15.26 27.66 10.64
N ARG A 591 -15.61 26.96 9.55
CA ARG A 591 -16.04 25.55 9.59
C ARG A 591 -14.96 24.61 10.13
N HIS A 592 -13.70 24.81 9.76
CA HIS A 592 -12.60 23.88 10.06
C HIS A 592 -11.59 24.40 11.09
N GLY A 593 -11.80 25.61 11.63
CA GLY A 593 -10.89 26.25 12.58
C GLY A 593 -9.52 26.60 11.99
N ILE A 594 -9.48 27.05 10.73
CA ILE A 594 -8.22 27.34 10.01
C ILE A 594 -7.78 28.80 10.28
N PRO A 595 -6.57 29.05 10.80
CA PRO A 595 -6.06 30.40 11.03
C PRO A 595 -5.82 31.14 9.71
N VAL A 596 -5.73 32.47 9.74
CA VAL A 596 -5.43 33.29 8.54
C VAL A 596 -4.13 32.84 7.86
N SER A 597 -3.12 32.47 8.65
CA SER A 597 -1.84 31.93 8.16
C SER A 597 -1.97 30.58 7.44
N GLY A 598 -3.11 29.90 7.56
CA GLY A 598 -3.42 28.67 6.84
C GLY A 598 -3.99 28.89 5.45
N VAL A 599 -4.25 30.13 5.03
CA VAL A 599 -4.67 30.46 3.66
C VAL A 599 -3.43 30.78 2.84
N MET A 600 -3.14 29.96 1.83
CA MET A 600 -1.91 30.05 1.04
C MET A 600 -2.21 29.96 -0.45
N ARG A 601 -1.45 30.68 -1.29
CA ARG A 601 -1.41 30.41 -2.73
C ARG A 601 -0.52 29.21 -3.00
N TRP A 602 -0.82 28.45 -4.06
CA TRP A 602 0.03 27.33 -4.42
C TRP A 602 1.47 27.75 -4.75
N GLY A 603 1.66 28.92 -5.37
CA GLY A 603 2.99 29.50 -5.62
C GLY A 603 3.82 29.78 -4.35
N GLU A 604 3.20 29.92 -3.17
CA GLU A 604 3.90 30.09 -1.89
C GLU A 604 4.44 28.75 -1.34
N LEU A 605 3.85 27.62 -1.77
CA LEU A 605 4.24 26.27 -1.37
C LEU A 605 5.12 25.57 -2.42
N SER A 606 5.03 25.98 -3.69
CA SER A 606 5.77 25.38 -4.80
C SER A 606 6.43 26.43 -5.68
N SER A 607 7.76 26.46 -5.66
CA SER A 607 8.57 27.35 -6.50
C SER A 607 8.33 27.16 -7.99
N SER A 608 7.97 25.93 -8.42
CA SER A 608 7.61 25.63 -9.81
C SER A 608 6.31 26.30 -10.28
N ALA A 609 5.51 26.81 -9.35
CA ALA A 609 4.24 27.49 -9.59
C ALA A 609 4.28 28.95 -9.10
N ALA A 610 5.46 29.58 -9.02
CA ALA A 610 5.62 30.93 -8.47
C ALA A 610 4.76 32.01 -9.17
N SER A 611 4.38 31.79 -10.44
CA SER A 611 3.50 32.69 -11.19
C SER A 611 2.00 32.49 -10.89
N ASP A 612 1.62 31.39 -10.24
CA ASP A 612 0.22 31.08 -9.93
C ASP A 612 -0.32 32.06 -8.87
N LEU A 613 -1.41 32.76 -9.23
CA LEU A 613 -2.06 33.80 -8.41
C LEU A 613 -1.11 34.91 -7.92
N ALA A 614 0.00 35.17 -8.62
CA ALA A 614 0.96 36.22 -8.26
C ALA A 614 0.33 37.62 -8.25
N ASP A 615 -0.69 37.84 -9.07
CA ASP A 615 -1.45 39.09 -9.19
C ASP A 615 -2.66 39.19 -8.25
N LEU A 616 -2.96 38.13 -7.49
CA LEU A 616 -4.06 38.13 -6.54
C LEU A 616 -3.71 39.09 -5.37
N PRO A 617 -4.53 40.11 -5.09
CA PRO A 617 -4.22 41.11 -4.06
C PRO A 617 -4.08 40.46 -2.66
N PRO A 618 -2.93 40.58 -1.97
CA PRO A 618 -2.71 39.95 -0.67
C PRO A 618 -3.71 40.40 0.40
N GLU A 619 -4.17 41.64 0.31
CA GLU A 619 -5.15 42.25 1.23
C GLU A 619 -6.53 41.58 1.18
N ARG A 620 -6.83 40.81 0.13
CA ARG A 620 -8.09 40.08 -0.04
C ARG A 620 -8.01 38.64 0.51
N LEU A 621 -6.82 38.17 0.89
CA LEU A 621 -6.58 36.88 1.55
C LEU A 621 -6.68 36.96 3.08
N ARG A 622 -6.79 38.17 3.63
CA ARG A 622 -6.82 38.44 5.06
C ARG A 622 -8.11 39.23 5.37
N PRO A 623 -8.92 38.83 6.36
CA PRO A 623 -10.13 39.57 6.68
C PRO A 623 -9.79 41.01 7.08
N ARG A 624 -10.69 41.96 6.79
CA ARG A 624 -10.64 43.29 7.41
C ARG A 624 -10.73 43.09 8.93
N GLN A 625 -9.79 43.67 9.67
CA GLN A 625 -9.81 43.70 11.13
C GLN A 625 -11.09 44.33 11.66
#